data_AF-A0A5C6VIZ1-F1
#
_entry.id   AF-A0A5C6VIZ1-F1
#
_cell.length_a   1.000
_cell.length_b   1.000
_cell.length_c   1.000
_cell.angle_alpha   90.00
_cell.angle_beta   90.00
_cell.angle_gamma   90.00
#
_symmetry.space_group_name_H-M   'P 1'
#
loop_
_entity.id
_entity.type
_entity.pdbx_description
1 polymer ?
#
loop_
_entity_poly.entity_id
_entity_poly.type
_entity_poly.pdbx_seq_one_letter_code
_entity_poly.pdbx_strand_id
1 'polypeptide(L)'
;MNAGRQGKHQPDHNNFIPGRSELTYPDPQELVDHFAGTGQPANNVAPGQPRSRERVNFGSVIGNYVDPVTGDQVPTTNGIIHYRKDGVHIVPGRP
;
A
#
# COMPACT_ATOMS: atom_id res chain seq x y z
N MET A 1 6.98 -8.78 4.63
CA MET A 1 5.57 -8.34 4.63
C MET A 1 4.89 -8.73 5.93
N ASN A 2 3.92 -7.94 6.43
CA ASN A 2 3.03 -8.36 7.52
C ASN A 2 1.68 -8.82 6.94
N ALA A 3 1.45 -10.13 6.88
CA ALA A 3 0.27 -10.71 6.22
C ALA A 3 -1.05 -10.20 6.82
N GLY A 4 -1.18 -10.15 8.15
CA GLY A 4 -2.40 -9.68 8.80
C GLY A 4 -2.74 -8.23 8.46
N ARG A 5 -1.74 -7.35 8.32
CA ARG A 5 -1.99 -5.96 7.91
C ARG A 5 -2.21 -5.81 6.41
N GLN A 6 -1.46 -6.55 5.60
CA GLN A 6 -1.62 -6.54 4.16
C GLN A 6 -3.00 -7.05 3.74
N GLY A 7 -3.48 -8.11 4.40
CA GLY A 7 -4.79 -8.72 4.16
C GLY A 7 -5.97 -7.77 4.33
N LYS A 8 -5.83 -6.67 5.09
CA LYS A 8 -6.88 -5.63 5.18
C LYS A 8 -7.15 -4.93 3.85
N HIS A 9 -6.22 -5.05 2.91
CA HIS A 9 -6.27 -4.45 1.59
C HIS A 9 -6.36 -5.50 0.47
N GLN A 10 -6.39 -6.80 0.75
CA GLN A 10 -6.45 -7.84 -0.30
C GLN A 10 -7.87 -8.44 -0.34
N PRO A 11 -8.67 -8.22 -1.41
CA PRO A 11 -10.08 -8.64 -1.46
C PRO A 11 -10.33 -10.15 -1.24
N ASP A 12 -9.35 -10.99 -1.55
CA ASP A 12 -9.37 -12.45 -1.39
C ASP A 12 -8.88 -12.93 -0.01
N HIS A 13 -8.41 -12.03 0.85
CA HIS A 13 -7.91 -12.36 2.18
C HIS A 13 -9.03 -12.28 3.23
N ASN A 14 -9.06 -13.23 4.16
CA ASN A 14 -10.05 -13.30 5.26
C ASN A 14 -10.07 -12.07 6.20
N ASN A 15 -9.11 -11.15 6.09
CA ASN A 15 -9.00 -9.96 6.93
C ASN A 15 -9.32 -8.67 6.15
N PHE A 16 -9.79 -8.81 4.91
CA PHE A 16 -10.17 -7.69 4.08
C PHE A 16 -11.23 -6.83 4.75
N ILE A 17 -11.07 -5.51 4.63
CA ILE A 17 -12.04 -4.55 5.17
C ILE A 17 -12.68 -3.83 3.98
N PRO A 18 -13.97 -4.09 3.67
CA PRO A 18 -14.69 -3.41 2.60
C PRO A 18 -14.62 -1.88 2.72
N GLY A 19 -14.49 -1.21 1.58
CA GLY A 19 -14.33 0.25 1.50
C GLY A 19 -12.90 0.75 1.73
N ARG A 20 -11.93 -0.13 2.00
CA ARG A 20 -10.51 0.21 1.90
C ARG A 20 -10.04 0.10 0.46
N SER A 21 -9.01 0.87 0.11
CA SER A 21 -8.23 0.63 -1.10
C SER A 21 -7.77 -0.82 -1.19
N GLU A 22 -7.89 -1.38 -2.38
CA GLU A 22 -7.71 -2.79 -2.71
C GLU A 22 -6.37 -2.99 -3.41
N LEU A 23 -5.47 -3.77 -2.82
CA LEU A 23 -4.26 -4.24 -3.45
C LEU A 23 -4.57 -5.58 -4.12
N THR A 24 -4.61 -5.58 -5.45
CA THR A 24 -4.89 -6.76 -6.28
C THR A 24 -3.64 -7.30 -6.97
N TYR A 25 -2.49 -6.63 -6.81
CA TYR A 25 -1.21 -7.11 -7.30
C TYR A 25 -0.88 -8.49 -6.66
N PRO A 26 -0.50 -9.52 -7.45
CA PRO A 26 -0.36 -10.88 -6.96
C PRO A 26 0.68 -11.07 -5.85
N ASP A 27 1.80 -10.36 -5.93
CA ASP A 27 2.88 -10.44 -4.94
C ASP A 27 3.21 -9.07 -4.33
N PRO A 28 2.58 -8.71 -3.21
CA PRO A 28 2.90 -7.47 -2.49
C PRO A 28 4.35 -7.41 -1.99
N GLN A 29 5.02 -8.54 -1.76
CA GLN A 29 6.41 -8.56 -1.30
C GLN A 29 7.35 -8.15 -2.44
N GLU A 30 7.09 -8.57 -3.68
CA GLU A 30 7.82 -8.11 -4.86
C GLU A 30 7.78 -6.57 -4.98
N LEU A 31 6.61 -5.95 -4.81
CA LEU A 31 6.48 -4.48 -4.83
C LEU A 31 7.35 -3.80 -3.77
N VAL A 32 7.47 -4.41 -2.58
CA VAL A 32 8.37 -3.89 -1.53
C VAL A 32 9.82 -4.07 -1.94
N ASP A 33 10.19 -5.27 -2.39
CA ASP A 33 11.59 -5.62 -2.69
C ASP A 33 12.16 -4.72 -3.80
N HIS A 34 11.34 -4.35 -4.77
CA HIS A 34 11.75 -3.54 -5.91
C HIS A 34 11.66 -2.02 -5.69
N PHE A 35 10.73 -1.55 -4.85
CA PHE A 35 10.42 -0.11 -4.75
C PHE A 35 10.57 0.50 -3.36
N ALA A 36 10.88 -0.28 -2.32
CA ALA A 36 11.16 0.27 -1.00
C ALA A 36 12.33 1.27 -1.06
N GLY A 37 12.11 2.47 -0.53
CA GLY A 37 13.12 3.53 -0.49
C GLY A 37 13.26 4.35 -1.77
N THR A 38 12.49 4.05 -2.82
CA THR A 38 12.48 4.86 -4.06
C THR A 38 11.41 5.95 -4.03
N GLY A 39 10.56 5.95 -3.00
CA GLY A 39 9.42 6.84 -2.87
C GLY A 39 9.75 8.20 -2.25
N GLN A 40 8.72 9.03 -2.14
CA GLN A 40 8.79 10.29 -1.41
C GLN A 40 8.26 10.11 0.02
N PRO A 41 8.88 10.72 1.05
CA PRO A 41 8.36 10.67 2.41
C PRO A 41 6.90 11.12 2.47
N ALA A 42 6.04 10.29 3.06
CA ALA A 42 4.61 10.58 3.26
C ALA A 42 4.29 10.97 4.72
N ASN A 43 5.31 11.09 5.57
CA ASN A 43 5.25 11.66 6.91
C ASN A 43 6.60 12.25 7.33
N ASN A 44 6.66 12.83 8.53
CA ASN A 44 7.86 13.49 9.08
C ASN A 44 8.93 12.51 9.60
N VAL A 45 8.93 11.26 9.14
CA VAL A 45 9.90 10.23 9.53
C VAL A 45 10.61 9.77 8.26
N ALA A 46 11.94 9.77 8.26
CA ALA A 46 12.73 9.40 7.09
C ALA A 46 12.37 7.98 6.60
N PRO A 47 12.23 7.74 5.28
CA PRO A 47 11.94 6.42 4.71
C PRO A 47 12.91 5.34 5.21
N GLY A 48 12.40 4.14 5.40
CA GLY A 48 13.16 3.01 5.95
C GLY A 48 13.29 3.00 7.48
N GLN A 49 12.98 4.10 8.18
CA GLN A 49 12.91 4.09 9.65
C GLN A 49 11.58 3.49 10.15
N PRO A 50 11.53 2.92 11.36
CA PRO A 50 10.27 2.47 11.97
C PRO A 50 9.25 3.61 12.03
N ARG A 51 8.01 3.34 11.63
CA ARG A 51 6.89 4.30 11.50
C ARG A 51 6.99 5.27 10.32
N SER A 52 8.04 5.18 9.50
CA SER A 52 8.09 5.93 8.25
C SER A 52 7.03 5.46 7.27
N ARG A 53 6.69 6.35 6.35
CA ARG A 53 5.79 6.09 5.24
C ARG A 53 6.39 6.72 4.01
N GLU A 54 6.26 6.06 2.88
CA GLU A 54 6.65 6.64 1.60
C GLU A 54 5.56 6.42 0.57
N ARG A 55 5.34 7.43 -0.27
CA ARG A 55 4.48 7.34 -1.46
C ARG A 55 5.35 6.90 -2.63
N VAL A 56 4.94 5.83 -3.28
CA VAL A 56 5.65 5.18 -4.39
C VAL A 56 4.72 5.12 -5.60
N ASN A 57 5.27 5.39 -6.77
CA ASN A 57 4.67 4.99 -8.04
C ASN A 57 5.33 3.67 -8.48
N PHE A 58 4.56 2.59 -8.53
CA PHE A 58 5.04 1.25 -8.85
C PHE A 58 5.19 1.00 -10.36
N GLY A 59 4.86 1.98 -11.21
CA GLY A 59 4.99 1.90 -12.66
C GLY A 59 3.97 1.00 -13.37
N SER A 60 3.20 0.22 -12.62
CA SER A 60 2.10 -0.62 -13.09
C SER A 60 0.92 -0.51 -12.13
N VAL A 61 -0.28 -0.91 -12.59
CA VAL A 61 -1.47 -0.91 -11.75
C VAL A 61 -1.30 -1.96 -10.66
N ILE A 62 -1.35 -1.52 -9.40
CA ILE A 62 -1.22 -2.39 -8.23
C ILE A 62 -2.58 -2.74 -7.59
N GLY A 63 -3.63 -2.05 -7.99
CA GLY A 63 -4.99 -2.26 -7.51
C GLY A 63 -5.84 -1.00 -7.61
N ASN A 64 -6.81 -0.87 -6.73
CA ASN A 64 -7.80 0.20 -6.73
C ASN A 64 -7.64 1.11 -5.52
N TYR A 65 -7.56 2.41 -5.77
CA TYR A 65 -7.78 3.42 -4.75
C TYR A 65 -9.29 3.61 -4.56
N VAL A 66 -9.74 3.60 -3.30
CA VAL A 66 -11.11 3.97 -2.95
C VAL A 66 -11.14 5.41 -2.44
N ASP A 67 -11.92 6.27 -3.08
CA ASP A 67 -12.15 7.63 -2.61
C ASP A 67 -12.91 7.59 -1.27
N PRO A 68 -12.39 8.18 -0.18
CA PRO A 68 -13.01 8.08 1.14
C PRO A 68 -14.29 8.91 1.29
N VAL A 69 -14.60 9.79 0.34
CA VAL A 69 -15.79 10.65 0.34
C VAL A 69 -16.90 10.01 -0.49
N THR A 70 -16.60 9.57 -1.72
CA THR A 70 -17.61 9.04 -2.64
C THR A 70 -17.71 7.51 -2.60
N GLY A 71 -16.65 6.82 -2.18
CA GLY A 71 -16.53 5.36 -2.28
C GLY A 71 -16.16 4.87 -3.69
N ASP A 72 -15.90 5.78 -4.64
CA ASP A 72 -15.54 5.42 -6.00
C ASP A 72 -14.19 4.71 -6.04
N GLN A 73 -14.11 3.69 -6.89
CA GLN A 73 -12.89 2.93 -7.11
C GLN A 73 -12.19 3.38 -8.38
N VAL A 74 -10.90 3.68 -8.29
CA VAL A 74 -10.08 4.06 -9.44
C VAL A 74 -8.81 3.22 -9.45
N PRO A 75 -8.45 2.57 -10.59
CA PRO A 75 -7.18 1.88 -10.73
C PRO A 75 -6.01 2.83 -10.43
N THR A 76 -5.00 2.34 -9.71
CA THR A 76 -3.86 3.16 -9.30
C THR A 76 -2.54 2.42 -9.46
N THR A 77 -1.53 3.16 -9.89
CA THR A 77 -0.12 2.74 -9.84
C THR A 77 0.58 3.27 -8.59
N ASN A 78 -0.10 4.11 -7.81
CA ASN A 78 0.45 4.76 -6.64
C ASN A 78 0.02 4.03 -5.38
N GLY A 79 0.93 3.94 -4.40
CA GLY A 79 0.62 3.43 -3.08
C GLY A 79 1.52 4.00 -2.01
N ILE A 80 1.18 3.71 -0.76
CA ILE A 80 1.99 4.07 0.40
C ILE A 80 2.55 2.79 1.01
N ILE A 81 3.87 2.70 1.10
CA ILE A 81 4.55 1.66 1.89
C ILE A 81 4.60 2.15 3.34
N HIS A 82 4.04 1.36 4.25
CA HIS A 82 4.02 1.64 5.69
C HIS A 82 5.06 0.80 6.42
N TYR A 83 6.10 1.43 6.95
CA TYR A 83 7.13 0.79 7.74
C TYR A 83 6.75 0.69 9.22
N ARG A 84 6.79 -0.52 9.78
CA ARG A 84 6.51 -0.77 11.20
C ARG A 84 7.55 -1.73 11.76
N LYS A 85 7.59 -1.85 13.11
CA LYS A 85 8.52 -2.76 13.80
C LYS A 85 8.29 -4.23 13.43
N ASP A 86 7.05 -4.60 13.13
CA ASP A 86 6.56 -5.94 12.82
C ASP A 86 6.39 -6.17 11.30
N GLY A 87 7.11 -5.39 10.49
CA GLY A 87 7.14 -5.51 9.03
C GLY A 87 6.43 -4.37 8.31
N VAL A 88 6.26 -4.56 7.01
CA VAL A 88 5.70 -3.57 6.07
C VAL A 88 4.35 -4.02 5.53
N HIS A 89 3.56 -3.07 5.02
CA HIS A 89 2.39 -3.32 4.17
C HIS A 89 2.20 -2.13 3.22
N ILE A 90 1.52 -2.39 2.10
CA ILE A 90 1.21 -1.44 1.05
C ILE A 90 -0.28 -1.11 1.12
N VAL A 91 -0.58 0.19 0.99
CA VAL A 91 -1.93 0.70 0.83
C VAL A 91 -2.02 1.39 -0.54
N PRO A 92 -2.87 0.94 -1.47
CA PRO A 92 -3.08 1.66 -2.73
C PRO A 92 -3.58 3.07 -2.45
N GLY A 93 -2.96 4.03 -3.12
CA GLY A 93 -3.11 5.46 -2.87
C GLY A 93 -3.71 6.18 -4.06
N ARG A 94 -4.15 7.41 -3.81
CA ARG A 94 -4.70 8.29 -4.84
C ARG A 94 -3.73 8.40 -6.04
N PRO A 95 -4.19 8.23 -7.29
CA PRO A 95 -3.41 8.53 -8.49
C PRO A 95 -2.80 9.94 -8.44
#